data_AF-A0A7H0G092-F1
#
_entry.id   AF-A0A7H0G092-F1
#
_cell.length_a   1.000
_cell.length_b   1.000
_cell.length_c   1.000
_cell.angle_alpha   90.00
_cell.angle_beta   90.00
_cell.angle_gamma   90.00
#
_symmetry.space_group_name_H-M   'P 1'
#
loop_
_entity.id
_entity.type
_entity.pdbx_description
1 polymer ?
#
loop_
_entity_poly.entity_id
_entity_poly.type
_entity_poly.pdbx_seq_one_letter_code
_entity_poly.pdbx_strand_id
1 'polypeptide(L)'
;MSSDDTSAQRHAALLAKREQLYAQQAERMAQQRHAENVAHFERYLGAALAQAGVRHELLWSTETRRGPLTRYPIGFASVRWDRVPHAVSTPGGSDAELKELFDAALAALAIAPATEVIVDWCIVGRPRVALSAADASTHAVALMRHASDMWLYADDAPWLIEVYHEGSVTYAAQPGREEDAGDGWRRR
;
A
#
# COMPACT_ATOMS: atom_id res chain seq x y z
N MET A 1 19.67 4.32 -54.85
CA MET A 1 19.08 3.75 -53.63
C MET A 1 18.56 2.37 -53.99
N SER A 2 19.06 1.32 -53.34
CA SER A 2 18.72 -0.07 -53.67
C SER A 2 17.29 -0.40 -53.20
N SER A 3 16.59 -1.33 -53.85
CA SER A 3 15.27 -1.80 -53.38
C SER A 3 15.33 -2.38 -51.97
N ASP A 4 16.51 -2.84 -51.54
CA ASP A 4 16.77 -3.39 -50.21
C ASP A 4 16.73 -2.33 -49.12
N ASP A 5 17.21 -1.10 -49.40
CA ASP A 5 17.12 0.04 -48.47
C ASP A 5 15.66 0.44 -48.24
N THR A 6 14.86 0.42 -49.30
CA THR A 6 13.42 0.75 -49.25
C THR A 6 12.62 -0.32 -48.49
N SER A 7 13.03 -1.59 -48.59
CA SER A 7 12.42 -2.71 -47.86
C SER A 7 12.76 -2.65 -46.36
N ALA A 8 14.02 -2.40 -46.02
CA ALA A 8 14.47 -2.24 -44.64
C ALA A 8 13.80 -1.05 -43.93
N GLN A 9 13.66 0.09 -44.62
CA GLN A 9 12.95 1.26 -44.08
C GLN A 9 11.46 0.99 -43.83
N ARG A 10 10.79 0.27 -44.73
CA ARG A 10 9.38 -0.13 -44.54
C ARG A 10 9.22 -1.08 -43.35
N HIS A 11 10.12 -2.04 -43.20
CA HIS A 11 10.10 -2.97 -42.06
C HIS A 11 10.30 -2.23 -40.73
N ALA A 12 11.27 -1.32 -40.66
CA ALA A 12 11.49 -0.49 -39.47
C ALA A 12 10.27 0.39 -39.13
N ALA A 13 9.63 1.00 -40.13
CA ALA A 13 8.42 1.79 -39.94
C ALA A 13 7.23 0.97 -39.43
N LEU A 14 7.09 -0.28 -39.90
CA LEU A 14 6.05 -1.20 -39.43
C LEU A 14 6.30 -1.65 -37.98
N LEU A 15 7.55 -1.90 -37.60
CA LEU A 15 7.91 -2.23 -36.22
C LEU A 15 7.63 -1.06 -35.27
N ALA A 16 8.05 0.16 -35.63
CA ALA A 16 7.78 1.36 -34.84
C ALA A 16 6.27 1.61 -34.69
N LYS A 17 5.50 1.44 -35.77
CA LYS A 17 4.03 1.56 -35.73
C LYS A 17 3.40 0.48 -34.84
N ARG A 18 3.89 -0.76 -34.89
CA ARG A 18 3.44 -1.85 -34.01
C ARG A 18 3.70 -1.51 -32.55
N GLU A 19 4.91 -1.05 -32.20
CA GLU A 19 5.26 -0.65 -30.83
C GLU A 19 4.39 0.52 -30.35
N GLN A 20 4.16 1.52 -31.19
CA GLN A 20 3.27 2.64 -30.88
C GLN A 20 1.84 2.17 -30.59
N LEU A 21 1.30 1.25 -31.41
CA LEU A 21 -0.04 0.70 -31.20
C LEU A 21 -0.13 -0.10 -29.89
N TYR A 22 0.89 -0.89 -29.55
CA TYR A 22 0.94 -1.60 -28.27
C TYR A 22 1.02 -0.64 -27.09
N ALA A 23 1.82 0.42 -27.18
CA ALA A 23 1.90 1.45 -26.14
C ALA A 23 0.54 2.16 -25.94
N GLN A 24 -0.12 2.56 -27.02
CA GLN A 24 -1.45 3.17 -26.97
C GLN A 24 -2.53 2.22 -26.43
N GLN A 25 -2.43 0.93 -26.72
CA GLN A 25 -3.33 -0.08 -26.15
C GLN A 25 -3.06 -0.25 -24.65
N ALA A 26 -1.81 -0.36 -24.24
CA ALA A 26 -1.42 -0.50 -22.84
C ALA A 26 -1.88 0.72 -22.01
N GLU A 27 -1.72 1.93 -22.54
CA GLU A 27 -2.18 3.16 -21.88
C GLU A 27 -3.69 3.18 -21.68
N ARG A 28 -4.48 2.86 -22.72
CA ARG A 28 -5.94 2.79 -22.61
C ARG A 28 -6.40 1.76 -21.60
N MET A 29 -5.79 0.57 -21.60
CA MET A 29 -6.10 -0.46 -20.60
C MET A 29 -5.72 0.00 -19.18
N ALA A 30 -4.60 0.69 -19.00
CA ALA A 30 -4.19 1.22 -17.71
C ALA A 30 -5.17 2.28 -17.20
N GLN A 31 -5.63 3.19 -18.07
CA GLN A 31 -6.65 4.20 -17.74
C GLN A 31 -7.99 3.55 -17.37
N GLN A 32 -8.45 2.57 -18.15
CA GLN A 32 -9.68 1.84 -17.85
C GLN A 32 -9.58 1.12 -16.50
N ARG A 33 -8.48 0.39 -16.27
CA ARG A 33 -8.25 -0.33 -15.02
C ARG A 33 -8.18 0.61 -13.82
N HIS A 34 -7.55 1.77 -13.99
CA HIS A 34 -7.54 2.81 -12.95
C HIS A 34 -8.95 3.29 -12.62
N ALA A 35 -9.77 3.60 -13.63
CA ALA A 35 -11.16 4.01 -13.42
C ALA A 35 -12.00 2.92 -12.73
N GLU A 36 -11.81 1.66 -13.10
CA GLU A 36 -12.47 0.52 -12.45
C GLU A 36 -12.07 0.39 -10.97
N ASN A 37 -10.78 0.57 -10.66
CA ASN A 37 -10.28 0.53 -9.28
C ASN A 37 -10.81 1.70 -8.43
N VAL A 38 -10.90 2.90 -9.00
CA VAL A 38 -11.53 4.07 -8.35
C VAL A 38 -12.98 3.77 -8.03
N ALA A 39 -13.76 3.37 -9.04
CA ALA A 39 -15.19 3.08 -8.87
C ALA A 39 -15.43 1.95 -7.85
N HIS A 40 -14.57 0.93 -7.83
CA HIS A 40 -14.63 -0.13 -6.83
C HIS A 40 -14.35 0.41 -5.41
N PHE A 41 -13.32 1.24 -5.24
CA PHE A 41 -13.04 1.87 -3.95
C PHE A 41 -14.23 2.73 -3.48
N GLU A 42 -14.72 3.61 -4.34
CA GLU A 42 -15.82 4.53 -4.05
C GLU A 42 -17.11 3.80 -3.68
N ARG A 43 -17.45 2.71 -4.37
CA ARG A 43 -18.65 1.92 -4.09
C ARG A 43 -18.69 1.36 -2.67
N TYR A 44 -17.53 1.06 -2.08
CA TYR A 44 -17.44 0.41 -0.78
C TYR A 44 -16.83 1.35 0.26
N LEU A 45 -15.50 1.34 0.39
CA LEU A 45 -14.80 2.07 1.45
C LEU A 45 -14.94 3.59 1.28
N GLY A 46 -14.83 4.10 0.06
CA GLY A 46 -14.96 5.54 -0.20
C GLY A 46 -16.34 6.10 0.20
N ALA A 47 -17.43 5.40 -0.12
CA ALA A 47 -18.78 5.78 0.30
C ALA A 47 -18.93 5.77 1.83
N ALA A 48 -18.39 4.77 2.52
CA ALA A 48 -18.43 4.69 3.98
C ALA A 48 -17.67 5.86 4.64
N LEU A 49 -16.46 6.17 4.15
CA LEU A 49 -15.66 7.29 4.62
C LEU A 49 -16.35 8.64 4.33
N ALA A 50 -16.93 8.80 3.13
CA ALA A 50 -17.65 10.01 2.75
C ALA A 50 -18.91 10.23 3.60
N GLN A 51 -19.70 9.18 3.86
CA GLN A 51 -20.89 9.26 4.73
C GLN A 51 -20.53 9.62 6.17
N ALA A 52 -19.37 9.17 6.65
CA ALA A 52 -18.83 9.53 7.96
C ALA A 52 -18.20 10.93 8.01
N GLY A 53 -18.11 11.64 6.88
CA GLY A 53 -17.48 12.96 6.81
C GLY A 53 -15.95 12.94 6.93
N VAL A 54 -15.32 11.79 6.70
CA VAL A 54 -13.86 11.61 6.81
C VAL A 54 -13.16 12.27 5.63
N ARG A 55 -12.24 13.19 5.94
CA ARG A 55 -11.33 13.75 4.94
C ARG A 55 -10.24 12.73 4.65
N HIS A 56 -10.09 12.38 3.37
CA HIS A 56 -9.07 11.43 2.93
C HIS A 56 -8.54 11.78 1.54
N GLU A 57 -7.33 11.31 1.25
CA GLU A 57 -6.66 11.41 -0.05
C GLU A 57 -6.36 10.01 -0.58
N LEU A 58 -6.58 9.78 -1.89
CA LEU A 58 -6.25 8.53 -2.56
C LEU A 58 -4.85 8.60 -3.18
N LEU A 59 -3.98 7.69 -2.74
CA LEU A 59 -2.60 7.60 -3.15
C LEU A 59 -2.41 6.45 -4.13
N TRP A 60 -2.16 6.77 -5.39
CA TRP A 60 -2.03 5.79 -6.48
C TRP A 60 -0.59 5.28 -6.64
N SER A 61 -0.38 4.33 -7.57
CA SER A 61 0.92 3.69 -7.80
C SER A 61 2.04 4.66 -8.18
N THR A 62 1.70 5.82 -8.77
CA THR A 62 2.64 6.90 -9.12
C THR A 62 3.07 7.75 -7.94
N GLU A 63 2.35 7.67 -6.81
CA GLU A 63 2.72 8.38 -5.59
C GLU A 63 4.04 7.82 -5.05
N THR A 64 4.88 8.68 -4.45
CA THR A 64 6.20 8.30 -3.91
C THR A 64 6.20 8.20 -2.39
N ARG A 65 5.22 8.78 -1.69
CA ARG A 65 5.05 8.64 -0.24
C ARG A 65 4.98 7.16 0.13
N ARG A 66 6.01 6.59 0.75
CA ARG A 66 6.10 5.16 1.11
C ARG A 66 6.46 4.98 2.58
N GLY A 67 6.65 6.08 3.31
CA GLY A 67 7.03 6.02 4.71
C GLY A 67 8.24 5.12 4.95
N PRO A 68 8.21 4.31 6.01
CA PRO A 68 9.34 3.48 6.37
C PRO A 68 9.40 2.14 5.66
N LEU A 69 8.44 1.79 4.79
CA LEU A 69 8.30 0.43 4.25
C LEU A 69 9.59 -0.12 3.63
N THR A 70 10.34 0.71 2.90
CA THR A 70 11.61 0.29 2.27
C THR A 70 12.72 -0.05 3.26
N ARG A 71 12.58 0.36 4.52
CA ARG A 71 13.52 0.09 5.62
C ARG A 71 13.14 -1.14 6.44
N TYR A 72 11.90 -1.62 6.32
CA TYR A 72 11.46 -2.85 6.97
C TYR A 72 11.88 -4.09 6.16
N PRO A 73 12.15 -5.22 6.81
CA PRO A 73 12.46 -6.48 6.13
C PRO A 73 11.18 -7.08 5.54
N ILE A 74 10.84 -6.70 4.31
CA ILE A 74 9.58 -7.07 3.65
C ILE A 74 9.84 -8.11 2.55
N GLY A 75 9.04 -9.17 2.50
CA GLY A 75 9.02 -10.09 1.37
C GLY A 75 7.64 -10.67 1.13
N PHE A 76 7.24 -10.80 -0.14
CA PHE A 76 5.91 -11.29 -0.55
C PHE A 76 4.75 -10.60 0.20
N ALA A 77 4.79 -9.27 0.30
CA ALA A 77 3.75 -8.45 0.95
C ALA A 77 3.56 -8.72 2.45
N SER A 78 4.60 -9.19 3.16
CA SER A 78 4.60 -9.35 4.61
C SER A 78 5.92 -8.88 5.21
N VAL A 79 5.85 -8.32 6.42
CA VAL A 79 7.02 -7.92 7.20
C VAL A 79 7.56 -9.13 7.96
N ARG A 80 8.88 -9.34 7.91
CA ARG A 80 9.60 -10.30 8.74
C ARG A 80 9.82 -9.76 10.15
N TRP A 81 8.74 -9.76 10.94
CA TRP A 81 8.77 -9.25 12.31
C TRP A 81 9.77 -9.95 13.23
N ASP A 82 10.14 -11.20 12.94
CA ASP A 82 11.23 -11.91 13.62
C ASP A 82 12.60 -11.22 13.50
N ARG A 83 12.74 -10.29 12.56
CA ARG A 83 13.95 -9.50 12.29
C ARG A 83 13.84 -8.04 12.71
N VAL A 84 12.68 -7.62 13.24
CA VAL A 84 12.45 -6.26 13.71
C VAL A 84 12.60 -6.24 15.24
N PRO A 85 13.64 -5.58 15.79
CA PRO A 85 13.83 -5.49 17.23
C PRO A 85 12.64 -4.81 17.90
N HIS A 86 12.25 -5.33 19.07
CA HIS A 86 11.17 -4.78 19.89
C HIS A 86 9.81 -4.71 19.19
N ALA A 87 9.61 -5.49 18.12
CA ALA A 87 8.28 -5.68 17.57
C ALA A 87 7.36 -6.29 18.62
N VAL A 88 6.17 -5.72 18.76
CA VAL A 88 5.12 -6.22 19.64
C VAL A 88 4.04 -6.80 18.74
N SER A 89 3.71 -8.08 18.94
CA SER A 89 2.65 -8.77 18.20
C SER A 89 1.66 -9.36 19.18
N THR A 90 0.38 -9.04 18.96
CA THR A 90 -0.71 -9.53 19.80
C THR A 90 -1.84 -10.08 18.92
N PRO A 91 -2.28 -11.32 19.14
CA PRO A 91 -3.44 -11.88 18.43
C PRO A 91 -4.76 -11.31 18.99
N GLY A 92 -5.74 -11.11 18.13
CA GLY A 92 -7.13 -10.79 18.44
C GLY A 92 -8.07 -11.77 17.74
N GLY A 93 -9.10 -12.25 18.45
CA GLY A 93 -10.03 -13.26 17.94
C GLY A 93 -11.27 -12.69 17.24
N SER A 94 -11.44 -11.36 17.25
CA SER A 94 -12.61 -10.67 16.70
C SER A 94 -12.27 -9.26 16.20
N ASP A 95 -13.13 -8.69 15.36
CA ASP A 95 -12.96 -7.32 14.86
C ASP A 95 -12.88 -6.26 15.98
N ALA A 96 -13.62 -6.48 17.08
CA ALA A 96 -13.61 -5.58 18.23
C ALA A 96 -12.25 -5.62 18.94
N GLU A 97 -11.73 -6.82 19.19
CA GLU A 97 -10.40 -7.00 19.81
C GLU A 97 -9.29 -6.47 18.89
N LEU A 98 -9.36 -6.71 17.57
CA LEU A 98 -8.40 -6.16 16.62
C LEU A 98 -8.42 -4.63 16.60
N LYS A 99 -9.60 -4.02 16.72
CA LYS A 99 -9.71 -2.56 16.86
C LYS A 99 -9.09 -2.07 18.18
N GLU A 100 -9.34 -2.74 19.30
CA GLU A 100 -8.75 -2.37 20.59
C GLU A 100 -7.21 -2.48 20.55
N LEU A 101 -6.69 -3.55 19.95
CA LEU A 101 -5.24 -3.73 19.76
C LEU A 101 -4.64 -2.69 18.81
N PHE A 102 -5.36 -2.30 17.76
CA PHE A 102 -4.95 -1.22 16.87
C PHE A 102 -4.90 0.12 17.60
N ASP A 103 -5.90 0.45 18.41
CA ASP A 103 -5.93 1.67 19.22
C ASP A 103 -4.79 1.66 20.26
N ALA A 104 -4.51 0.50 20.87
CA ALA A 104 -3.38 0.31 21.78
C ALA A 104 -2.02 0.50 21.06
N ALA A 105 -1.88 0.04 19.82
CA ALA A 105 -0.67 0.25 19.02
C ALA A 105 -0.45 1.73 18.69
N LEU A 106 -1.51 2.46 18.31
CA LEU A 106 -1.45 3.91 18.10
C LEU A 106 -0.98 4.64 19.36
N ALA A 107 -1.54 4.27 20.52
CA ALA A 107 -1.17 4.85 21.81
C ALA A 107 0.27 4.48 22.23
N ALA A 108 0.69 3.23 22.05
CA ALA A 108 2.04 2.76 22.37
C ALA A 108 3.13 3.46 21.54
N LEU A 109 2.81 3.81 20.29
CA LEU A 109 3.67 4.58 19.39
C LEU A 109 3.55 6.10 19.60
N ALA A 110 2.72 6.56 20.54
CA ALA A 110 2.45 7.96 20.83
C ALA A 110 2.02 8.77 19.58
N ILE A 111 1.22 8.15 18.70
CA ILE A 111 0.76 8.78 17.47
C ILE A 111 -0.33 9.80 17.81
N ALA A 112 -0.10 11.06 17.45
CA ALA A 112 -1.07 12.11 17.70
C ALA A 112 -2.34 11.89 16.85
N PRO A 113 -3.55 12.17 17.37
CA PRO A 113 -4.80 11.95 16.62
C PRO A 113 -4.85 12.68 15.27
N ALA A 114 -4.20 13.84 15.17
CA ALA A 114 -4.15 14.66 13.97
C ALA A 114 -3.04 14.27 12.99
N THR A 115 -2.18 13.30 13.33
CA THR A 115 -1.13 12.82 12.43
C THR A 115 -1.78 12.24 11.17
N GLU A 116 -1.31 12.67 10.00
CA GLU A 116 -1.67 12.03 8.74
C GLU A 116 -1.00 10.66 8.67
N VAL A 117 -1.80 9.63 8.44
CA VAL A 117 -1.37 8.24 8.30
C VAL A 117 -1.84 7.70 6.97
N ILE A 118 -1.04 6.80 6.42
CA ILE A 118 -1.30 6.11 5.16
C ILE A 118 -1.69 4.68 5.50
N VAL A 119 -2.88 4.29 5.06
CA VAL A 119 -3.38 2.92 5.06
C VAL A 119 -3.02 2.26 3.73
N ASP A 120 -2.26 1.18 3.79
CA ASP A 120 -1.81 0.41 2.63
C ASP A 120 -2.17 -1.06 2.78
N TRP A 121 -2.92 -1.62 1.84
CA TRP A 121 -3.30 -3.05 1.86
C TRP A 121 -2.36 -3.93 1.04
N CYS A 122 -1.30 -3.37 0.44
CA CYS A 122 -0.35 -4.08 -0.43
C CYS A 122 -0.97 -4.82 -1.61
N ILE A 123 -2.17 -4.40 -2.02
CA ILE A 123 -2.87 -4.98 -3.16
C ILE A 123 -2.61 -4.13 -4.40
N VAL A 124 -2.03 -4.76 -5.43
CA VAL A 124 -1.79 -4.11 -6.72
C VAL A 124 -3.10 -3.58 -7.31
N GLY A 125 -3.09 -2.30 -7.70
CA GLY A 125 -4.24 -1.62 -8.29
C GLY A 125 -5.18 -0.99 -7.28
N ARG A 126 -5.02 -1.25 -5.98
CA ARG A 126 -5.78 -0.55 -4.94
C ARG A 126 -5.09 0.76 -4.57
N PRO A 127 -5.82 1.89 -4.44
CA PRO A 127 -5.21 3.09 -3.88
C PRO A 127 -4.91 2.88 -2.41
N ARG A 128 -3.82 3.47 -1.94
CA ARG A 128 -3.59 3.65 -0.51
C ARG A 128 -4.38 4.89 -0.07
N VAL A 129 -4.72 4.99 1.21
CA VAL A 129 -5.55 6.10 1.70
C VAL A 129 -4.78 6.87 2.75
N ALA A 130 -4.58 8.18 2.53
CA ALA A 130 -4.11 9.08 3.57
C ALA A 130 -5.30 9.69 4.30
N LEU A 131 -5.30 9.64 5.63
CA LEU A 131 -6.31 10.20 6.52
C LEU A 131 -5.71 10.50 7.90
N SER A 132 -6.46 11.10 8.81
CA SER A 132 -5.97 11.30 10.18
C SER A 132 -5.91 9.98 10.96
N ALA A 133 -4.98 9.87 11.91
CA ALA A 133 -4.90 8.72 12.82
C ALA A 133 -6.20 8.52 13.62
N ALA A 134 -6.88 9.62 13.99
CA ALA A 134 -8.18 9.58 14.66
C ALA A 134 -9.27 8.94 13.78
N ASP A 135 -9.32 9.31 12.50
CA ASP A 135 -10.27 8.74 11.55
C ASP A 135 -9.93 7.26 11.27
N ALA A 136 -8.64 6.92 11.16
CA ALA A 136 -8.18 5.55 10.99
C ALA A 136 -8.59 4.66 12.18
N SER A 137 -8.44 5.16 13.41
CA SER A 137 -8.93 4.49 14.62
C SER A 137 -10.44 4.35 14.62
N THR A 138 -11.17 5.44 14.36
CA THR A 138 -12.64 5.48 14.38
C THR A 138 -13.23 4.48 13.37
N HIS A 139 -12.59 4.34 12.21
CA HIS A 139 -13.05 3.48 11.11
C HIS A 139 -12.23 2.19 10.94
N ALA A 140 -11.43 1.81 11.93
CA ALA A 140 -10.49 0.69 11.85
C ALA A 140 -11.13 -0.60 11.33
N VAL A 141 -12.29 -0.99 11.85
CA VAL A 141 -12.99 -2.22 11.42
C VAL A 141 -13.36 -2.18 9.93
N ALA A 142 -13.81 -1.02 9.43
CA ALA A 142 -14.15 -0.88 8.01
C ALA A 142 -12.91 -0.94 7.12
N LEU A 143 -11.79 -0.35 7.57
CA LEU A 143 -10.50 -0.39 6.88
C LEU A 143 -9.91 -1.81 6.87
N MET A 144 -9.98 -2.52 7.99
CA MET A 144 -9.50 -3.89 8.15
C MET A 144 -10.29 -4.87 7.28
N ARG A 145 -11.62 -4.80 7.28
CA ARG A 145 -12.47 -5.68 6.45
C ARG A 145 -12.28 -5.49 4.94
N HIS A 146 -11.62 -4.41 4.53
CA HIS A 146 -11.46 -4.12 3.12
C HIS A 146 -10.46 -5.08 2.44
N ALA A 147 -9.48 -5.63 3.17
CA ALA A 147 -8.52 -6.61 2.64
C ALA A 147 -8.07 -7.60 3.73
N SER A 148 -7.26 -8.57 3.35
CA SER A 148 -6.66 -9.52 4.28
C SER A 148 -5.66 -8.80 5.21
N ASP A 149 -4.74 -8.03 4.63
CA ASP A 149 -3.65 -7.37 5.35
C ASP A 149 -3.76 -5.86 5.21
N MET A 150 -3.35 -5.15 6.27
CA MET A 150 -3.38 -3.69 6.30
C MET A 150 -2.15 -3.16 7.05
N TRP A 151 -1.39 -2.29 6.40
CA TRP A 151 -0.31 -1.52 6.99
C TRP A 151 -0.76 -0.10 7.28
N LEU A 152 -0.29 0.44 8.39
CA LEU A 152 -0.42 1.84 8.76
C LEU A 152 0.95 2.42 9.05
N TYR A 153 1.26 3.54 8.42
CA TYR A 153 2.51 4.30 8.62
C TYR A 153 2.30 5.77 8.30
N ALA A 154 3.23 6.64 8.70
CA ALA A 154 3.31 8.01 8.19
C ALA A 154 4.51 8.14 7.23
N ASP A 155 4.49 9.16 6.35
CA ASP A 155 5.52 9.30 5.31
C ASP A 155 6.91 9.66 5.86
N ASP A 156 6.94 10.41 6.96
CA ASP A 156 8.15 10.92 7.60
C ASP A 156 8.51 10.18 8.91
N ALA A 157 7.80 9.08 9.22
CA ALA A 157 7.97 8.36 10.47
C ALA A 157 8.64 6.98 10.30
N PRO A 158 9.40 6.51 11.32
CA PRO A 158 10.06 5.20 11.27
C PRO A 158 9.17 4.03 11.72
N TRP A 159 8.02 4.30 12.35
CA TRP A 159 7.15 3.28 12.92
C TRP A 159 6.25 2.64 11.85
N LEU A 160 5.85 1.39 12.10
CA LEU A 160 4.92 0.65 11.26
C LEU A 160 3.96 -0.15 12.15
N ILE A 161 2.68 -0.16 11.78
CA ILE A 161 1.68 -1.08 12.31
C ILE A 161 1.22 -1.97 11.15
N GLU A 162 1.15 -3.28 11.37
CA GLU A 162 0.50 -4.25 10.49
C GLU A 162 -0.68 -4.87 11.23
N VAL A 163 -1.83 -4.92 10.56
CA VAL A 163 -2.94 -5.80 10.90
C VAL A 163 -2.90 -6.94 9.90
N TYR A 164 -2.61 -8.13 10.39
CA TYR A 164 -2.40 -9.32 9.59
C TYR A 164 -3.69 -10.14 9.49
N HIS A 165 -3.93 -10.75 8.33
CA HIS A 165 -5.16 -11.46 8.01
C HIS A 165 -5.45 -12.68 8.90
N GLU A 166 -4.43 -13.22 9.57
CA GLU A 166 -4.60 -14.30 10.56
C GLU A 166 -5.04 -13.77 11.94
N GLY A 167 -5.36 -12.48 12.06
CA GLY A 167 -5.96 -11.91 13.25
C GLY A 167 -4.94 -11.44 14.28
N SER A 168 -3.89 -10.74 13.86
CA SER A 168 -2.94 -10.12 14.79
C SER A 168 -2.66 -8.67 14.44
N VAL A 169 -2.42 -7.86 15.46
CA VAL A 169 -1.83 -6.52 15.30
C VAL A 169 -0.38 -6.60 15.73
N THR A 170 0.52 -6.23 14.82
CA THR A 170 1.96 -6.16 15.07
C THR A 170 2.46 -4.75 14.82
N TYR A 171 3.32 -4.23 15.69
CA TYR A 171 3.90 -2.89 15.49
C TYR A 171 5.33 -2.79 16.01
N ALA A 172 6.06 -1.82 15.46
CA ALA A 172 7.37 -1.42 15.95
C ALA A 172 7.59 0.09 15.76
N ALA A 173 8.36 0.68 16.67
CA ALA A 173 8.71 2.10 16.61
C ALA A 173 9.85 2.41 15.62
N GLN A 174 10.64 1.41 15.26
CA GLN A 174 11.80 1.53 14.38
C GLN A 174 11.90 0.30 13.47
N PRO A 175 12.44 0.46 12.26
CA PRO A 175 12.80 -0.68 11.44
C PRO A 175 13.90 -1.52 12.10
N GLY A 176 14.11 -2.71 11.52
CA GLY A 176 15.25 -3.56 11.86
C GLY A 176 16.58 -3.00 11.35
N ARG A 177 17.57 -3.89 11.21
CA ARG A 177 18.88 -3.52 10.67
C ARG A 177 18.77 -3.18 9.19
N GLU A 178 19.53 -2.20 8.72
CA GLU A 178 19.53 -1.80 7.30
C GLU A 178 19.88 -2.96 6.35
N GLU A 179 20.74 -3.88 6.79
CA GLU A 179 21.12 -5.09 6.05
C GLU A 179 19.95 -6.05 5.76
N ASP A 180 18.90 -5.99 6.58
CA ASP A 180 17.72 -6.85 6.46
C ASP A 180 16.60 -6.17 5.65
N ALA A 181 16.72 -4.87 5.34
CA ALA A 181 15.68 -4.10 4.66
C ALA A 181 15.29 -4.66 3.27
N GLY A 182 14.00 -4.56 2.92
CA GLY A 182 13.45 -5.17 1.71
C GLY A 182 13.70 -6.68 1.69
N ASP A 183 14.28 -7.21 0.61
CA ASP A 183 14.69 -8.63 0.50
C ASP A 183 16.10 -8.92 1.07
N GLY A 184 16.75 -7.95 1.74
CA GLY A 184 18.10 -8.09 2.31
C GLY A 184 18.23 -9.29 3.28
N TRP A 185 17.18 -9.54 4.06
CA TRP A 185 17.10 -10.66 5.02
C TRP A 185 17.22 -12.05 4.39
N ARG A 186 16.98 -12.19 3.08
CA ARG A 186 17.08 -13.49 2.36
C ARG A 186 18.50 -13.91 2.06
N ARG A 187 19.47 -13.00 2.15
CA ARG A 187 20.86 -13.22 1.70
C ARG A 187 21.73 -13.96 2.74
N ARG A 188 21.12 -14.55 3.77
CA ARG A 188 21.79 -15.16 4.92
C ARG A 188 21.28 -16.55 5.20
#